data_AF-A0A376CZX9-F1
#
_entry.id   AF-A0A376CZX9-F1
#
_cell.length_a   1.000
_cell.length_b   1.000
_cell.length_c   1.000
_cell.angle_alpha   90.00
_cell.angle_beta   90.00
_cell.angle_gamma   90.00
#
_symmetry.space_group_name_H-M   'P 1'
#
loop_
_entity.id
_entity.type
_entity.pdbx_description
1 polymer ?
#
loop_
_entity_poly.entity_id
_entity_poly.type
_entity_poly.pdbx_seq_one_letter_code
_entity_poly.pdbx_strand_id
1 'polypeptide(L)'
;MQVIDFSAGVPSGRSVKAAGYGGAVRYISPPRDPWMKGKMISRAEVADYEAAGLEQAFVWQYGGASNPDSMRGYAGGKKDAESAKAALDTLGRSGWPVFFAVDFDISLSQWNSTAVEYFRAAVDVLGRSRVGIYGHSRVIAWAAEDGVVADLGGGKVLGWQTPAWSQGARAPEAVLYQGVANTPGPDGVKIDINDVLHDYWGQAPASSARRGKSVPRAVVRVDEEVWLNKHFNRGRGGQKIRRITRHHMGGIGNAHDCYRWWQSRRASAHFAVQGNHVGQLVRVEDTAWGNNDSSNASSIIIEHSNSGGPEQDWPIAEATIKRGAQLAAELCAVHGLGRPEYGVNIDDHRDHSATACPYHLASGEKYHQLWMNEAQRWYDLITQPQEDSFMPALNDNDQRELLRLVKKLSHEISDPFDSRYDLERLRRGEIGEGEVFSDTAIGYALEADRKLEDMHANMLPFIADTLSDISVALRKIVSLQETMNVKVGGRHE
;
A
#
# COMPACT_ATOMS: atom_id res chain seq x y z
N MET A 1 10.83 -5.92 24.36
CA MET A 1 12.10 -6.61 24.73
C MET A 1 13.23 -5.62 24.56
N GLN A 2 14.28 -5.69 25.38
CA GLN A 2 15.47 -4.85 25.23
C GLN A 2 16.69 -5.71 24.90
N VAL A 3 17.55 -5.17 24.05
CA VAL A 3 18.83 -5.77 23.65
C VAL A 3 19.93 -4.76 23.85
N ILE A 4 21.17 -5.21 23.98
CA ILE A 4 22.31 -4.34 24.29
C ILE A 4 23.30 -4.28 23.14
N ASP A 5 24.07 -3.21 23.05
CA ASP A 5 25.29 -3.20 22.26
C ASP A 5 26.45 -2.64 23.08
N PHE A 6 27.68 -3.04 22.74
CA PHE A 6 28.85 -2.76 23.55
C PHE A 6 30.15 -2.94 22.77
N SER A 7 31.15 -2.13 23.13
CA SER A 7 32.48 -2.15 22.51
C SER A 7 33.64 -2.25 23.49
N ALA A 8 33.45 -1.93 24.78
CA ALA A 8 34.54 -1.83 25.76
C ALA A 8 34.98 -3.19 26.37
N GLY A 9 34.15 -4.23 26.25
CA GLY A 9 34.38 -5.56 26.80
C GLY A 9 33.30 -6.53 26.32
N VAL A 10 33.33 -7.78 26.79
CA VAL A 10 32.34 -8.82 26.43
C VAL A 10 31.69 -9.35 27.71
N PRO A 11 30.46 -8.93 28.04
CA PRO A 11 29.70 -9.55 29.13
C PRO A 11 29.26 -10.96 28.72
N SER A 12 29.25 -11.87 29.70
CA SER A 12 28.80 -13.25 29.50
C SER A 12 27.30 -13.32 29.20
N GLY A 13 26.88 -14.29 28.38
CA GLY A 13 25.47 -14.51 28.07
C GLY A 13 24.63 -14.74 29.33
N ARG A 14 25.21 -15.40 30.35
CA ARG A 14 24.57 -15.55 31.65
C ARG A 14 24.28 -14.22 32.34
N SER A 15 25.26 -13.31 32.39
CA SER A 15 25.08 -12.01 33.07
C SER A 15 24.12 -11.11 32.31
N VAL A 16 24.14 -11.14 30.98
CA VAL A 16 23.18 -10.44 30.12
C VAL A 16 21.76 -10.94 30.34
N LYS A 17 21.56 -12.26 30.38
CA LYS A 17 20.24 -12.85 30.67
C LYS A 17 19.75 -12.51 32.08
N ALA A 18 20.64 -12.57 33.07
CA ALA A 18 20.33 -12.24 34.46
C ALA A 18 19.96 -10.76 34.65
N ALA A 19 20.54 -9.87 33.83
CA ALA A 19 20.17 -8.45 33.79
C ALA A 19 18.85 -8.17 33.04
N GLY A 20 18.18 -9.20 32.51
CA GLY A 20 16.86 -9.09 31.88
C GLY A 20 16.86 -8.75 30.39
N TYR A 21 18.03 -8.70 29.75
CA TYR A 21 18.10 -8.44 28.31
C TYR A 21 17.80 -9.70 27.49
N GLY A 22 17.18 -9.49 26.32
CA GLY A 22 16.82 -10.55 25.39
C GLY A 22 17.91 -10.92 24.38
N GLY A 23 18.96 -10.10 24.27
CA GLY A 23 19.96 -10.28 23.22
C GLY A 23 20.95 -9.13 23.12
N ALA A 24 21.75 -9.13 22.04
CA ALA A 24 22.69 -8.07 21.74
C ALA A 24 22.92 -7.79 20.25
N VAL A 25 23.15 -6.53 19.88
CA VAL A 25 23.69 -6.14 18.57
C VAL A 25 25.22 -6.09 18.69
N ARG A 26 25.92 -6.82 17.83
CA ARG A 26 27.34 -7.14 18.01
C ARG A 26 28.20 -6.70 16.85
N TYR A 27 29.35 -6.11 17.17
CA TYR A 27 30.30 -5.62 16.17
C TYR A 27 31.05 -6.76 15.50
N ILE A 28 30.94 -6.81 14.18
CA ILE A 28 31.75 -7.69 13.32
C ILE A 28 32.90 -6.95 12.63
N SER A 29 33.04 -5.65 12.89
CA SER A 29 34.19 -4.84 12.48
C SER A 29 35.35 -4.98 13.48
N PRO A 30 36.60 -4.84 13.02
CA PRO A 30 37.77 -4.83 13.91
C PRO A 30 37.80 -3.58 14.81
N PRO A 31 38.50 -3.64 15.96
CA PRO A 31 38.71 -2.46 16.80
C PRO A 31 39.63 -1.47 16.08
N ARG A 32 39.26 -0.19 16.11
CA ARG A 32 40.16 0.90 15.68
C ARG A 32 41.08 1.39 16.81
N ASP A 33 40.71 1.11 18.06
CA ASP A 33 41.43 1.51 19.26
C ASP A 33 41.59 0.33 20.24
N PRO A 34 42.70 0.24 20.99
CA PRO A 34 42.96 -0.88 21.91
C PRO A 34 41.94 -1.06 23.05
N TRP A 35 41.18 -0.01 23.39
CA TRP A 35 40.17 -0.08 24.45
C TRP A 35 38.89 -0.79 24.00
N MET A 36 38.66 -0.96 22.69
CA MET A 36 37.47 -1.59 22.12
C MET A 36 37.53 -3.12 22.19
N LYS A 37 37.72 -3.68 23.39
CA LYS A 37 37.92 -5.12 23.62
C LYS A 37 36.71 -5.98 23.27
N GLY A 38 35.53 -5.37 23.10
CA GLY A 38 34.32 -6.02 22.62
C GLY A 38 34.21 -6.14 21.10
N LYS A 39 35.24 -5.70 20.34
CA LYS A 39 35.29 -5.86 18.88
C LYS A 39 36.46 -6.78 18.49
N MET A 40 36.30 -7.75 17.60
CA MET A 40 35.06 -8.26 17.00
C MET A 40 34.46 -9.42 17.83
N ILE A 41 33.17 -9.67 17.67
CA ILE A 41 32.52 -10.87 18.23
C ILE A 41 33.27 -12.16 17.83
N SER A 42 33.33 -13.12 18.75
CA SER A 42 33.94 -14.44 18.52
C SER A 42 32.89 -15.56 18.39
N ARG A 43 33.27 -16.71 17.80
CA ARG A 43 32.42 -17.91 17.81
C ARG A 43 32.05 -18.39 19.22
N ALA A 44 32.98 -18.23 20.18
CA ALA A 44 32.75 -18.61 21.57
C ALA A 44 31.67 -17.72 22.20
N GLU A 45 31.70 -16.42 21.91
CA GLU A 45 30.65 -15.48 22.34
C GLU A 45 29.29 -15.81 21.70
N VAL A 46 29.27 -16.13 20.39
CA VAL A 46 28.02 -16.56 19.72
C VAL A 46 27.40 -17.77 20.44
N ALA A 47 28.21 -18.79 20.73
CA ALA A 47 27.76 -20.00 21.40
C ALA A 47 27.31 -19.76 22.86
N ASP A 48 28.01 -18.87 23.59
CA ASP A 48 27.64 -18.47 24.95
C ASP A 48 26.27 -17.76 24.98
N TYR A 49 26.01 -16.86 24.03
CA TYR A 49 24.72 -16.18 23.92
C TYR A 49 23.60 -17.14 23.49
N GLU A 50 23.86 -18.05 22.53
CA GLU A 50 22.89 -19.09 22.16
C GLU A 50 22.54 -20.00 23.35
N ALA A 51 23.54 -20.43 24.12
CA ALA A 51 23.33 -21.27 25.31
C ALA A 51 22.52 -20.56 26.40
N ALA A 52 22.62 -19.24 26.49
CA ALA A 52 21.82 -18.42 27.40
C ALA A 52 20.40 -18.08 26.86
N GLY A 53 20.07 -18.52 25.64
CA GLY A 53 18.81 -18.18 24.98
C GLY A 53 18.69 -16.68 24.71
N LEU A 54 19.79 -16.08 24.23
CA LEU A 54 19.88 -14.68 23.84
C LEU A 54 19.95 -14.55 22.31
N GLU A 55 19.13 -13.66 21.77
CA GLU A 55 19.14 -13.29 20.37
C GLU A 55 20.35 -12.39 20.06
N GLN A 56 20.80 -12.36 18.81
CA GLN A 56 21.97 -11.59 18.38
C GLN A 56 21.63 -10.85 17.10
N ALA A 57 22.26 -9.73 16.79
CA ALA A 57 22.32 -9.17 15.42
C ALA A 57 23.70 -8.57 15.19
N PHE A 58 24.01 -8.16 13.96
CA PHE A 58 25.36 -7.73 13.61
C PHE A 58 25.41 -6.31 13.07
N VAL A 59 26.44 -5.57 13.49
CA VAL A 59 26.71 -4.20 13.03
C VAL A 59 28.15 -4.07 12.55
N TRP A 60 28.32 -3.35 11.46
CA TRP A 60 29.61 -2.89 10.96
C TRP A 60 29.79 -1.41 11.30
N GLN A 61 30.83 -1.14 12.09
CA GLN A 61 31.32 0.21 12.35
C GLN A 61 32.81 0.13 12.67
N TYR A 62 33.66 0.48 11.72
CA TYR A 62 35.09 0.63 11.95
C TYR A 62 35.41 2.06 12.37
N GLY A 63 35.00 3.03 11.56
CA GLY A 63 35.14 4.46 11.79
C GLY A 63 34.24 5.02 12.89
N GLY A 64 34.35 6.33 13.12
CA GLY A 64 33.50 7.09 14.04
C GLY A 64 33.20 8.46 13.45
N ALA A 65 32.64 9.38 14.24
CA ALA A 65 32.18 10.67 13.71
C ALA A 65 33.25 11.51 12.97
N SER A 66 34.52 11.38 13.33
CA SER A 66 35.64 12.07 12.67
C SER A 66 36.17 11.39 11.40
N ASN A 67 35.82 10.12 11.17
CA ASN A 67 36.19 9.36 9.99
C ASN A 67 35.09 8.34 9.67
N PRO A 68 33.90 8.80 9.23
CA PRO A 68 32.73 7.95 9.07
C PRO A 68 32.88 7.02 7.88
N ASP A 69 32.62 5.72 8.08
CA ASP A 69 32.77 4.69 7.06
C ASP A 69 31.95 4.99 5.80
N SER A 70 30.72 5.48 6.00
CA SER A 70 29.77 5.80 4.92
C SER A 70 30.26 6.89 3.96
N MET A 71 31.17 7.77 4.41
CA MET A 71 31.73 8.84 3.56
C MET A 71 32.87 8.38 2.67
N ARG A 72 33.22 7.09 2.69
CA ARG A 72 34.15 6.48 1.72
C ARG A 72 33.47 6.06 0.41
N GLY A 73 32.18 6.36 0.27
CA GLY A 73 31.38 6.10 -0.94
C GLY A 73 31.37 4.63 -1.36
N TYR A 74 31.12 4.38 -2.64
CA TYR A 74 30.98 3.03 -3.19
C TYR A 74 32.16 2.10 -2.87
N ALA A 75 33.40 2.58 -3.08
CA ALA A 75 34.59 1.77 -2.85
C ALA A 75 34.76 1.36 -1.37
N GLY A 76 34.42 2.27 -0.44
CA GLY A 76 34.39 1.95 0.98
C GLY A 76 33.30 0.96 1.35
N GLY A 77 32.09 1.16 0.83
CA GLY A 77 30.93 0.30 1.09
C GLY A 77 31.17 -1.12 0.62
N LYS A 78 31.75 -1.29 -0.58
CA LYS A 78 32.11 -2.60 -1.11
C LYS A 78 33.10 -3.33 -0.21
N LYS A 79 34.19 -2.66 0.18
CA LYS A 79 35.25 -3.25 1.02
C LYS A 79 34.73 -3.66 2.40
N ASP A 80 33.92 -2.81 3.01
CA ASP A 80 33.33 -3.08 4.32
C ASP A 80 32.30 -4.21 4.25
N ALA A 81 31.46 -4.25 3.21
CA ALA A 81 30.49 -5.31 3.02
C ALA A 81 31.15 -6.67 2.72
N GLU A 82 32.24 -6.70 1.94
CA GLU A 82 33.04 -7.91 1.71
C GLU A 82 33.67 -8.41 3.02
N SER A 83 34.18 -7.49 3.84
CA SER A 83 34.76 -7.82 5.15
C SER A 83 33.70 -8.30 6.14
N ALA A 84 32.53 -7.67 6.16
CA ALA A 84 31.38 -8.08 6.95
C ALA A 84 30.89 -9.47 6.54
N LYS A 85 30.83 -9.74 5.22
CA LYS A 85 30.49 -11.07 4.69
C LYS A 85 31.48 -12.12 5.19
N ALA A 86 32.78 -11.87 5.07
CA ALA A 86 33.82 -12.81 5.53
C ALA A 86 33.77 -13.05 7.06
N ALA A 87 33.47 -12.01 7.84
CA ALA A 87 33.27 -12.14 9.28
C ALA A 87 32.04 -13.02 9.61
N LEU A 88 30.91 -12.79 8.95
CA LEU A 88 29.71 -13.62 9.10
C LEU A 88 29.95 -15.08 8.69
N ASP A 89 30.66 -15.32 7.58
CA ASP A 89 31.05 -16.66 7.14
C ASP A 89 31.90 -17.34 8.23
N THR A 90 32.85 -16.61 8.82
CA THR A 90 33.68 -17.09 9.93
C THR A 90 32.84 -17.40 11.17
N LEU A 91 31.70 -16.75 11.40
CA LEU A 91 30.80 -17.04 12.53
C LEU A 91 29.77 -18.14 12.23
N GLY A 92 29.68 -18.65 11.00
CA GLY A 92 28.60 -19.56 10.58
C GLY A 92 27.25 -18.85 10.42
N ARG A 93 27.27 -17.55 10.10
CA ARG A 93 26.12 -16.65 10.01
C ARG A 93 25.98 -16.02 8.61
N SER A 94 26.43 -16.73 7.58
CA SER A 94 26.51 -16.24 6.19
C SER A 94 25.21 -15.66 5.62
N GLY A 95 24.04 -16.07 6.10
CA GLY A 95 22.74 -15.56 5.67
C GLY A 95 22.19 -14.38 6.48
N TRP A 96 22.91 -13.90 7.50
CA TRP A 96 22.44 -12.86 8.42
C TRP A 96 22.65 -11.46 7.86
N PRO A 97 21.79 -10.49 8.22
CA PRO A 97 21.97 -9.11 7.83
C PRO A 97 23.04 -8.38 8.66
N VAL A 98 23.44 -7.21 8.19
CA VAL A 98 24.41 -6.32 8.86
C VAL A 98 23.86 -4.90 8.85
N PHE A 99 23.80 -4.27 10.02
CA PHE A 99 23.61 -2.82 10.11
C PHE A 99 24.93 -2.12 9.77
N PHE A 100 24.93 -1.21 8.79
CA PHE A 100 26.06 -0.32 8.54
C PHE A 100 25.82 1.04 9.20
N ALA A 101 26.81 1.53 9.95
CA ALA A 101 26.66 2.70 10.79
C ALA A 101 26.89 4.02 10.05
N VAL A 102 25.94 4.94 10.18
CA VAL A 102 26.08 6.37 9.93
C VAL A 102 26.10 7.09 11.29
N ASP A 103 27.25 7.03 11.94
CA ASP A 103 27.45 7.49 13.33
C ASP A 103 27.99 8.93 13.41
N PHE A 104 27.31 9.86 12.74
CA PHE A 104 27.59 11.30 12.77
C PHE A 104 26.40 12.14 12.27
N ASP A 105 26.46 13.46 12.46
CA ASP A 105 25.47 14.41 11.95
C ASP A 105 25.61 14.62 10.44
N ILE A 106 25.15 13.64 9.65
CA ILE A 106 25.20 13.69 8.19
C ILE A 106 24.14 14.65 7.63
N SER A 107 24.52 15.45 6.63
CA SER A 107 23.58 16.28 5.87
C SER A 107 22.95 15.50 4.70
N LEU A 108 21.78 15.94 4.24
CA LEU A 108 21.13 15.36 3.05
C LEU A 108 22.03 15.46 1.79
N SER A 109 22.83 16.52 1.67
CA SER A 109 23.78 16.65 0.57
C SER A 109 24.86 15.56 0.63
N GLN A 110 25.44 15.30 1.80
CA GLN A 110 26.42 14.22 2.00
C GLN A 110 25.80 12.84 1.76
N TRP A 111 24.53 12.65 2.14
CA TRP A 111 23.78 11.45 1.82
C TRP A 111 23.68 11.23 0.31
N ASN A 112 23.06 12.18 -0.40
CA ASN A 112 22.77 12.09 -1.84
C ASN A 112 24.04 11.97 -2.70
N SER A 113 25.13 12.61 -2.29
CA SER A 113 26.38 12.66 -3.07
C SER A 113 27.38 11.56 -2.76
N THR A 114 27.32 10.95 -1.57
CA THR A 114 28.38 10.02 -1.13
C THR A 114 27.84 8.83 -0.35
N ALA A 115 27.09 9.04 0.74
CA ALA A 115 26.74 7.93 1.63
C ALA A 115 25.77 6.94 0.98
N VAL A 116 24.85 7.39 0.11
CA VAL A 116 23.96 6.47 -0.61
C VAL A 116 24.73 5.46 -1.46
N GLU A 117 25.86 5.87 -2.06
CA GLU A 117 26.74 4.98 -2.85
C GLU A 117 27.41 3.91 -2.00
N TYR A 118 27.74 4.22 -0.74
CA TYR A 118 28.26 3.23 0.21
C TYR A 118 27.23 2.12 0.44
N PHE A 119 25.96 2.47 0.63
CA PHE A 119 24.89 1.48 0.83
C PHE A 119 24.56 0.72 -0.45
N ARG A 120 24.57 1.37 -1.64
CA ARG A 120 24.44 0.67 -2.93
C ARG A 120 25.52 -0.41 -3.10
N ALA A 121 26.77 -0.10 -2.78
CA ALA A 121 27.84 -1.08 -2.80
C ALA A 121 27.63 -2.23 -1.79
N ALA A 122 27.10 -1.94 -0.60
CA ALA A 122 26.76 -2.98 0.37
C ALA A 122 25.63 -3.90 -0.13
N VAL A 123 24.65 -3.32 -0.83
CA VAL A 123 23.56 -4.06 -1.49
C VAL A 123 24.10 -4.98 -2.59
N ASP A 124 25.03 -4.51 -3.41
CA ASP A 124 25.64 -5.33 -4.47
C ASP A 124 26.39 -6.56 -3.91
N VAL A 125 26.99 -6.44 -2.72
CA VAL A 125 27.77 -7.52 -2.09
C VAL A 125 26.89 -8.49 -1.28
N LEU A 126 25.95 -7.97 -0.50
CA LEU A 126 25.18 -8.76 0.47
C LEU A 126 23.76 -9.09 -0.01
N GLY A 127 23.24 -8.34 -0.98
CA GLY A 127 21.83 -8.29 -1.33
C GLY A 127 21.04 -7.37 -0.40
N ARG A 128 20.06 -6.64 -0.94
CA ARG A 128 19.27 -5.63 -0.20
C ARG A 128 18.65 -6.17 1.08
N SER A 129 18.15 -7.41 1.07
CA SER A 129 17.53 -8.07 2.24
C SER A 129 18.47 -8.25 3.43
N ARG A 130 19.79 -8.06 3.24
CA ARG A 130 20.82 -8.21 4.26
C ARG A 130 21.48 -6.90 4.68
N VAL A 131 21.08 -5.77 4.11
CA VAL A 131 21.65 -4.45 4.43
C VAL A 131 20.71 -3.73 5.38
N GLY A 132 21.17 -3.45 6.59
CA GLY A 132 20.51 -2.57 7.54
C GLY A 132 21.29 -1.27 7.73
N ILE A 133 20.67 -0.30 8.37
CA ILE A 133 21.28 1.01 8.67
C ILE A 133 21.17 1.36 10.14
N TYR A 134 22.26 1.84 10.73
CA TYR A 134 22.24 2.52 12.03
C TYR A 134 22.45 4.02 11.81
N GLY A 135 21.67 4.88 12.46
CA GLY A 135 21.83 6.32 12.38
C GLY A 135 20.64 7.13 12.93
N HIS A 136 20.63 8.44 12.68
CA HIS A 136 19.52 9.30 13.11
C HIS A 136 18.24 9.06 12.29
N SER A 137 17.11 9.59 12.77
CA SER A 137 15.78 9.39 12.16
C SER A 137 15.75 9.62 10.64
N ARG A 138 16.27 10.76 10.17
CA ARG A 138 16.23 11.13 8.75
C ARG A 138 17.04 10.19 7.84
N VAL A 139 18.19 9.65 8.27
CA VAL A 139 18.99 8.78 7.41
C VAL A 139 18.32 7.42 7.20
N ILE A 140 17.55 6.95 8.20
CA ILE A 140 16.70 5.76 8.05
C ILE A 140 15.61 6.03 7.00
N ALA A 141 14.96 7.19 7.05
CA ALA A 141 13.94 7.57 6.08
C ALA A 141 14.53 7.68 4.65
N TRP A 142 15.67 8.35 4.48
CA TRP A 142 16.34 8.47 3.18
C TRP A 142 16.78 7.10 2.64
N ALA A 143 17.33 6.23 3.48
CA ALA A 143 17.71 4.88 3.07
C ALA A 143 16.52 4.02 2.64
N ALA A 144 15.37 4.19 3.31
CA ALA A 144 14.12 3.53 2.94
C ALA A 144 13.61 4.03 1.59
N GLU A 145 13.57 5.36 1.39
CA GLU A 145 13.15 6.02 0.15
C GLU A 145 14.03 5.63 -1.04
N ASP A 146 15.36 5.63 -0.87
CA ASP A 146 16.32 5.23 -1.91
C ASP A 146 16.39 3.72 -2.13
N GLY A 147 15.70 2.92 -1.32
CA GLY A 147 15.66 1.46 -1.45
C GLY A 147 17.01 0.78 -1.23
N VAL A 148 17.90 1.36 -0.41
CA VAL A 148 19.27 0.85 -0.17
C VAL A 148 19.42 0.07 1.14
N VAL A 149 18.30 -0.26 1.79
CA VAL A 149 18.22 -1.12 2.98
C VAL A 149 17.09 -2.13 2.84
N ALA A 150 17.14 -3.20 3.65
CA ALA A 150 16.15 -4.26 3.65
C ALA A 150 14.77 -3.70 3.99
N ASP A 151 13.85 -3.86 3.04
CA ASP A 151 12.41 -3.62 3.24
C ASP A 151 11.80 -4.88 3.87
N LEU A 152 11.07 -4.68 4.96
CA LEU A 152 10.42 -5.75 5.72
C LEU A 152 8.90 -5.77 5.50
N GLY A 153 8.37 -4.87 4.67
CA GLY A 153 6.94 -4.65 4.49
C GLY A 153 6.31 -3.88 5.65
N GLY A 154 5.05 -3.44 5.45
CA GLY A 154 4.31 -2.73 6.50
C GLY A 154 4.91 -1.39 6.91
N GLY A 155 5.71 -0.76 6.04
CA GLY A 155 6.43 0.47 6.32
C GLY A 155 7.65 0.30 7.23
N LYS A 156 8.14 -0.94 7.42
CA LYS A 156 9.33 -1.23 8.22
C LYS A 156 10.54 -1.51 7.34
N VAL A 157 11.69 -1.00 7.76
CA VAL A 157 12.99 -1.34 7.18
C VAL A 157 13.92 -1.84 8.26
N LEU A 158 15.02 -2.51 7.89
CA LEU A 158 16.06 -2.89 8.84
C LEU A 158 16.87 -1.65 9.30
N GLY A 159 16.20 -0.74 10.01
CA GLY A 159 16.71 0.51 10.55
C GLY A 159 16.86 0.44 12.07
N TRP A 160 18.01 0.89 12.56
CA TRP A 160 18.34 1.02 13.97
C TRP A 160 18.61 2.48 14.30
N GLN A 161 17.70 3.10 15.03
CA GLN A 161 17.75 4.54 15.28
C GLN A 161 18.57 4.89 16.52
N THR A 162 19.43 5.91 16.44
CA THR A 162 19.98 6.63 17.59
C THR A 162 19.25 7.96 17.85
N PRO A 163 19.04 8.39 19.11
CA PRO A 163 18.52 9.71 19.44
C PRO A 163 19.49 10.84 19.06
N ALA A 164 20.80 10.55 18.97
CA ALA A 164 21.79 11.51 18.50
C ALA A 164 21.39 12.01 17.10
N TRP A 165 21.45 13.32 16.90
CA TRP A 165 21.13 14.02 15.64
C TRP A 165 19.68 13.83 15.14
N SER A 166 18.82 13.14 15.89
CA SER A 166 17.41 12.92 15.54
C SER A 166 16.49 14.10 15.90
N GLN A 167 16.99 15.10 16.64
CA GLN A 167 16.22 16.29 17.04
C GLN A 167 14.88 15.95 17.73
N GLY A 168 14.86 14.87 18.53
CA GLY A 168 13.65 14.36 19.19
C GLY A 168 12.70 13.55 18.31
N ALA A 169 12.94 13.47 17.00
CA ALA A 169 12.11 12.69 16.09
C ALA A 169 12.33 11.18 16.28
N ARG A 170 11.29 10.40 15.98
CA ARG A 170 11.33 8.93 15.91
C ARG A 170 11.12 8.49 14.47
N ALA A 171 11.96 7.58 13.99
CA ALA A 171 11.77 6.93 12.69
C ALA A 171 10.70 5.82 12.85
N PRO A 172 9.48 5.99 12.31
CA PRO A 172 8.45 4.97 12.39
C PRO A 172 8.84 3.67 11.66
N GLU A 173 9.77 3.74 10.71
CA GLU A 173 10.25 2.63 9.90
C GLU A 173 11.23 1.71 10.64
N ALA A 174 11.84 2.21 11.73
CA ALA A 174 12.88 1.50 12.46
C ALA A 174 12.37 0.24 13.19
N VAL A 175 13.25 -0.75 13.30
CA VAL A 175 13.06 -2.01 14.04
C VAL A 175 13.79 -2.01 15.38
N LEU A 176 14.76 -1.11 15.57
CA LEU A 176 15.50 -0.91 16.81
C LEU A 176 15.61 0.57 17.14
N TYR A 177 15.67 0.89 18.42
CA TYR A 177 15.99 2.23 18.90
C TYR A 177 16.94 2.20 20.09
N GLN A 178 18.07 2.89 19.99
CA GLN A 178 19.05 3.03 21.07
C GLN A 178 18.56 4.06 22.09
N GLY A 179 17.89 3.62 23.15
CA GLY A 179 17.27 4.53 24.12
C GLY A 179 18.24 5.13 25.12
N VAL A 180 19.18 4.33 25.64
CA VAL A 180 20.13 4.75 26.67
C VAL A 180 21.54 4.38 26.23
N ALA A 181 22.46 5.33 26.25
CA ALA A 181 23.85 5.09 25.85
C ALA A 181 24.82 5.18 27.04
N ASN A 182 25.88 4.38 26.98
CA ASN A 182 27.07 4.43 27.81
C ASN A 182 26.80 4.24 29.32
N THR A 183 25.86 3.35 29.65
CA THR A 183 25.44 3.06 31.02
C THR A 183 26.17 1.83 31.58
N PRO A 184 26.39 1.72 32.90
CA PRO A 184 26.91 0.49 33.50
C PRO A 184 26.03 -0.72 33.17
N GLY A 185 26.65 -1.79 32.69
CA GLY A 185 25.98 -3.02 32.29
C GLY A 185 26.52 -4.27 32.99
N PRO A 186 26.09 -5.45 32.53
CA PRO A 186 26.53 -6.74 33.05
C PRO A 186 28.06 -6.88 33.04
N ASP A 187 28.60 -7.60 34.01
CA ASP A 187 30.04 -7.81 34.20
C ASP A 187 30.89 -6.52 34.26
N GLY A 188 30.27 -5.39 34.60
CA GLY A 188 30.92 -4.07 34.67
C GLY A 188 31.24 -3.46 33.31
N VAL A 189 30.75 -4.05 32.21
CA VAL A 189 30.94 -3.54 30.85
C VAL A 189 29.95 -2.40 30.60
N LYS A 190 30.42 -1.29 30.03
CA LYS A 190 29.52 -0.22 29.59
C LYS A 190 28.75 -0.66 28.34
N ILE A 191 27.45 -0.45 28.36
CA ILE A 191 26.52 -0.88 27.33
C ILE A 191 25.66 0.30 26.85
N ASP A 192 25.12 0.13 25.66
CA ASP A 192 23.99 0.88 25.15
C ASP A 192 22.76 -0.04 25.17
N ILE A 193 21.59 0.49 25.52
CA ILE A 193 20.31 -0.23 25.64
C ILE A 193 19.42 0.13 24.46
N ASN A 194 18.92 -0.90 23.78
CA ASN A 194 18.12 -0.78 22.57
C ASN A 194 16.75 -1.43 22.76
N ASP A 195 15.70 -0.69 22.44
CA ASP A 195 14.33 -1.19 22.39
C ASP A 195 14.09 -1.90 21.05
N VAL A 196 13.55 -3.12 21.12
CA VAL A 196 13.10 -3.88 19.94
C VAL A 196 11.69 -3.45 19.56
N LEU A 197 11.53 -2.96 18.33
CA LEU A 197 10.30 -2.36 17.79
C LEU A 197 9.59 -3.25 16.76
N HIS A 198 10.19 -4.37 16.39
CA HIS A 198 9.66 -5.30 15.39
C HIS A 198 10.08 -6.74 15.69
N ASP A 199 9.23 -7.71 15.33
CA ASP A 199 9.47 -9.15 15.55
C ASP A 199 10.70 -9.66 14.80
N TYR A 200 11.08 -9.00 13.70
CA TYR A 200 12.34 -9.21 13.01
C TYR A 200 13.17 -7.93 13.04
N TRP A 201 14.28 -7.95 13.75
CA TRP A 201 15.22 -6.84 13.92
C TRP A 201 16.64 -7.18 13.42
N GLY A 202 16.74 -8.27 12.63
CA GLY A 202 18.01 -8.76 12.07
C GLY A 202 18.61 -9.92 12.85
N GLN A 203 17.81 -10.55 13.72
CA GLN A 203 18.26 -11.58 14.66
C GLN A 203 18.27 -13.01 14.17
N ALA A 204 18.09 -13.18 12.87
CA ALA A 204 18.07 -14.44 12.16
C ALA A 204 18.54 -14.19 10.72
N PRO A 205 18.77 -15.24 9.91
CA PRO A 205 19.05 -15.06 8.49
C PRO A 205 17.98 -14.19 7.80
N ALA A 206 18.35 -13.43 6.77
CA ALA A 206 17.41 -12.58 6.01
C ALA A 206 16.26 -13.37 5.37
N SER A 207 16.47 -14.65 5.04
CA SER A 207 15.40 -15.56 4.62
C SER A 207 14.34 -15.81 5.70
N SER A 208 14.66 -15.51 6.96
CA SER A 208 13.76 -15.55 8.12
C SER A 208 13.04 -14.24 8.36
N ALA A 209 13.50 -13.11 7.80
CA ALA A 209 12.72 -11.86 7.76
C ALA A 209 11.35 -12.11 7.10
N ARG A 210 11.35 -12.95 6.06
CA ARG A 210 10.15 -13.43 5.38
C ARG A 210 9.35 -14.47 6.18
N ARG A 211 9.96 -15.11 7.19
CA ARG A 211 9.35 -16.13 8.06
C ARG A 211 8.99 -15.62 9.45
N GLY A 212 9.34 -14.38 9.80
CA GLY A 212 8.92 -13.75 11.04
C GLY A 212 7.44 -13.48 10.93
N LYS A 213 6.60 -14.47 11.33
CA LYS A 213 5.13 -14.47 11.23
C LYS A 213 4.60 -13.42 10.25
N SER A 214 5.00 -13.54 8.98
CA SER A 214 4.29 -12.88 7.90
C SER A 214 3.02 -13.68 7.76
N VAL A 215 2.07 -13.41 8.65
CA VAL A 215 0.68 -13.43 8.20
C VAL A 215 0.70 -12.30 7.18
N PRO A 216 0.61 -12.56 5.87
CA PRO A 216 0.29 -11.48 4.96
C PRO A 216 -0.95 -10.84 5.55
N ARG A 217 -0.80 -9.62 6.07
CA ARG A 217 -1.92 -8.94 6.71
C ARG A 217 -2.76 -8.48 5.54
N ALA A 218 -3.56 -9.40 5.00
CA ALA A 218 -4.73 -9.07 4.23
C ALA A 218 -5.36 -7.89 4.96
N VAL A 219 -5.53 -6.77 4.28
CA VAL A 219 -6.23 -5.62 4.85
C VAL A 219 -7.66 -5.76 4.35
N VAL A 220 -8.63 -5.73 5.26
CA VAL A 220 -10.03 -5.59 4.90
C VAL A 220 -10.18 -4.19 4.29
N ARG A 221 -10.39 -4.11 2.97
CA ARG A 221 -10.56 -2.82 2.30
C ARG A 221 -12.00 -2.36 2.45
N VAL A 222 -12.18 -1.31 3.23
CA VAL A 222 -13.47 -0.63 3.47
C VAL A 222 -13.34 0.78 2.91
N ASP A 223 -14.31 1.17 2.09
CA ASP A 223 -14.31 2.48 1.43
C ASP A 223 -15.03 3.53 2.30
N GLU A 224 -16.04 3.12 3.09
CA GLU A 224 -16.78 3.99 4.00
C GLU A 224 -17.20 3.30 5.31
N GLU A 225 -17.32 4.08 6.37
CA GLU A 225 -17.87 3.63 7.65
C GLU A 225 -19.23 4.32 7.91
N VAL A 226 -20.30 3.53 8.01
CA VAL A 226 -21.68 4.00 8.23
C VAL A 226 -22.26 3.31 9.47
N TRP A 227 -21.70 3.66 10.62
CA TRP A 227 -21.95 2.98 11.90
C TRP A 227 -23.44 2.99 12.30
N LEU A 228 -24.02 1.81 12.46
CA LEU A 228 -25.34 1.66 13.07
C LEU A 228 -25.31 2.04 14.55
N ASN A 229 -26.42 2.61 15.02
CA ASN A 229 -26.64 2.97 16.43
C ASN A 229 -27.56 1.98 17.18
N LYS A 230 -28.20 1.04 16.47
CA LYS A 230 -29.10 0.02 17.04
C LYS A 230 -29.19 -1.22 16.16
N HIS A 231 -29.90 -2.23 16.67
CA HIS A 231 -30.13 -3.53 16.00
C HIS A 231 -28.86 -4.36 15.78
N PHE A 232 -27.98 -4.36 16.79
CA PHE A 232 -26.84 -5.24 16.94
C PHE A 232 -26.58 -5.42 18.45
N ASN A 233 -25.82 -6.44 18.85
CA ASN A 233 -25.34 -6.58 20.23
C ASN A 233 -23.87 -6.22 20.31
N ARG A 234 -23.45 -5.54 21.39
CA ARG A 234 -22.02 -5.31 21.65
C ARG A 234 -21.33 -6.61 22.02
N GLY A 235 -20.15 -6.84 21.44
CA GLY A 235 -19.39 -8.07 21.61
C GLY A 235 -20.05 -9.28 20.94
N ARG A 236 -19.41 -10.44 21.11
CA ARG A 236 -19.84 -11.75 20.55
C ARG A 236 -20.26 -12.77 21.60
N GLY A 237 -20.52 -12.34 22.83
CA GLY A 237 -20.97 -13.24 23.91
C GLY A 237 -20.01 -14.41 24.19
N GLY A 238 -18.69 -14.19 24.04
CA GLY A 238 -17.65 -15.22 24.18
C GLY A 238 -17.45 -16.14 22.97
N GLN A 239 -18.25 -15.98 21.91
CA GLN A 239 -18.08 -16.74 20.67
C GLN A 239 -16.92 -16.17 19.84
N LYS A 240 -16.20 -17.07 19.16
CA LYS A 240 -15.21 -16.71 18.15
C LYS A 240 -15.88 -16.57 16.79
N ILE A 241 -15.34 -15.70 15.94
CA ILE A 241 -15.69 -15.66 14.52
C ILE A 241 -15.24 -16.99 13.91
N ARG A 242 -16.14 -17.66 13.19
CA ARG A 242 -15.87 -18.95 12.54
C ARG A 242 -16.11 -18.91 11.04
N ARG A 243 -16.94 -17.98 10.57
CA ARG A 243 -17.43 -17.98 9.19
C ARG A 243 -17.94 -16.62 8.72
N ILE A 244 -18.16 -16.55 7.42
CA ILE A 244 -18.72 -15.40 6.72
C ILE A 244 -20.02 -15.85 6.04
N THR A 245 -21.12 -15.17 6.35
CA THR A 245 -22.43 -15.45 5.78
C THR A 245 -22.74 -14.47 4.65
N ARG A 246 -23.07 -15.03 3.48
CA ARG A 246 -23.50 -14.28 2.30
C ARG A 246 -24.98 -13.94 2.39
N HIS A 247 -25.28 -12.68 2.08
CA HIS A 247 -26.62 -12.15 1.91
C HIS A 247 -26.73 -11.38 0.61
N HIS A 248 -27.95 -11.24 0.11
CA HIS A 248 -28.31 -10.21 -0.84
C HIS A 248 -29.33 -9.26 -0.20
N MET A 249 -29.29 -7.98 -0.57
CA MET A 249 -30.06 -6.94 0.10
C MET A 249 -31.58 -7.04 -0.12
N GLY A 250 -32.04 -7.85 -1.10
CA GLY A 250 -33.44 -7.82 -1.55
C GLY A 250 -33.83 -6.44 -2.09
N GLY A 251 -32.86 -5.71 -2.65
CA GLY A 251 -32.97 -4.31 -3.05
C GLY A 251 -31.67 -3.80 -3.71
N ILE A 252 -31.76 -2.61 -4.29
CA ILE A 252 -30.64 -1.91 -4.93
C ILE A 252 -30.25 -0.76 -4.01
N GLY A 253 -29.07 -0.80 -3.40
CA GLY A 253 -28.66 0.22 -2.43
C GLY A 253 -27.22 0.07 -1.95
N ASN A 254 -26.71 1.11 -1.30
CA ASN A 254 -25.38 1.13 -0.69
C ASN A 254 -25.45 1.04 0.84
N ALA A 255 -24.33 1.28 1.55
CA ALA A 255 -24.31 1.21 3.01
C ALA A 255 -25.19 2.29 3.66
N HIS A 256 -25.30 3.48 3.08
CA HIS A 256 -26.23 4.50 3.58
C HIS A 256 -27.71 4.10 3.43
N ASP A 257 -28.08 3.40 2.35
CA ASP A 257 -29.42 2.81 2.21
C ASP A 257 -29.68 1.74 3.28
N CYS A 258 -28.72 0.82 3.46
CA CYS A 258 -28.79 -0.22 4.47
C CYS A 258 -28.94 0.38 5.89
N TYR A 259 -28.15 1.42 6.20
CA TYR A 259 -28.27 2.16 7.45
C TYR A 259 -29.70 2.68 7.67
N ARG A 260 -30.30 3.30 6.64
CA ARG A 260 -31.67 3.83 6.69
C ARG A 260 -32.70 2.72 6.89
N TRP A 261 -32.62 1.62 6.14
CA TRP A 261 -33.56 0.50 6.24
C TRP A 261 -33.55 -0.15 7.63
N TRP A 262 -32.36 -0.28 8.22
CA TRP A 262 -32.20 -0.89 9.53
C TRP A 262 -32.47 0.06 10.69
N GLN A 263 -32.84 1.32 10.43
CA GLN A 263 -33.42 2.19 11.47
C GLN A 263 -34.83 1.75 11.87
N SER A 264 -35.62 1.12 10.99
CA SER A 264 -36.98 0.67 11.32
C SER A 264 -37.11 -0.85 11.34
N ARG A 265 -36.26 -1.57 10.61
CA ARG A 265 -36.21 -3.04 10.59
C ARG A 265 -35.21 -3.58 11.60
N ARG A 266 -35.62 -4.56 12.40
CA ARG A 266 -34.77 -5.27 13.38
C ARG A 266 -33.83 -6.27 12.68
N ALA A 267 -32.89 -5.76 11.90
CA ALA A 267 -31.85 -6.53 11.22
C ALA A 267 -30.58 -5.68 11.07
N SER A 268 -29.45 -6.31 10.80
CA SER A 268 -28.20 -5.62 10.42
C SER A 268 -27.19 -6.57 9.79
N ALA A 269 -26.19 -6.01 9.11
CA ALA A 269 -25.01 -6.73 8.64
C ALA A 269 -23.73 -5.98 9.02
N HIS A 270 -22.59 -6.67 8.91
CA HIS A 270 -21.30 -6.03 9.15
C HIS A 270 -20.90 -5.16 7.95
N PHE A 271 -21.12 -5.66 6.74
CA PHE A 271 -20.72 -5.00 5.50
C PHE A 271 -21.85 -4.97 4.47
N ALA A 272 -21.87 -3.92 3.64
CA ALA A 272 -22.72 -3.76 2.48
C ALA A 272 -21.86 -3.49 1.25
N VAL A 273 -22.10 -4.22 0.15
CA VAL A 273 -21.33 -4.14 -1.09
C VAL A 273 -22.21 -3.70 -2.25
N GLN A 274 -21.78 -2.67 -2.98
CA GLN A 274 -22.44 -2.21 -4.21
C GLN A 274 -21.38 -1.87 -5.27
N GLY A 275 -21.39 -2.57 -6.39
CA GLY A 275 -20.32 -2.44 -7.39
C GLY A 275 -18.97 -2.80 -6.78
N ASN A 276 -18.00 -1.91 -6.90
CA ASN A 276 -16.68 -2.07 -6.27
C ASN A 276 -16.58 -1.47 -4.86
N HIS A 277 -17.67 -0.91 -4.33
CA HIS A 277 -17.69 -0.16 -3.07
C HIS A 277 -18.14 -1.03 -1.89
N VAL A 278 -17.46 -0.88 -0.75
CA VAL A 278 -17.72 -1.58 0.51
C VAL A 278 -17.91 -0.57 1.63
N GLY A 279 -19.10 -0.56 2.23
CA GLY A 279 -19.35 0.16 3.48
C GLY A 279 -19.48 -0.77 4.68
N GLN A 280 -18.92 -0.37 5.81
CA GLN A 280 -19.03 -1.10 7.08
C GLN A 280 -20.09 -0.46 8.00
N LEU A 281 -21.01 -1.27 8.53
CA LEU A 281 -22.12 -0.80 9.37
C LEU A 281 -22.06 -1.28 10.82
N VAL A 282 -21.54 -2.50 11.04
CA VAL A 282 -21.33 -3.07 12.38
C VAL A 282 -19.87 -3.47 12.51
N ARG A 283 -19.27 -3.15 13.66
CA ARG A 283 -17.90 -3.53 14.00
C ARG A 283 -17.77 -5.06 14.02
N VAL A 284 -16.66 -5.60 13.53
CA VAL A 284 -16.46 -7.06 13.52
C VAL A 284 -16.29 -7.63 14.94
N GLU A 285 -16.08 -6.81 15.94
CA GLU A 285 -16.09 -7.19 17.36
C GLU A 285 -17.51 -7.37 17.92
N ASP A 286 -18.51 -6.78 17.26
CA ASP A 286 -19.91 -6.78 17.66
C ASP A 286 -20.73 -7.83 16.87
N THR A 287 -21.96 -8.09 17.31
CA THR A 287 -22.85 -9.09 16.70
C THR A 287 -23.96 -8.42 15.90
N ALA A 288 -23.85 -8.45 14.57
CA ALA A 288 -24.94 -8.07 13.67
C ALA A 288 -26.11 -9.07 13.71
N TRP A 289 -27.33 -8.60 13.44
CA TRP A 289 -28.58 -9.36 13.47
C TRP A 289 -29.04 -9.72 12.05
N GLY A 290 -28.20 -10.44 11.31
CA GLY A 290 -28.49 -10.79 9.91
C GLY A 290 -28.99 -12.22 9.73
N ASN A 291 -28.60 -13.15 10.60
CA ASN A 291 -29.00 -14.56 10.58
C ASN A 291 -29.98 -14.86 11.73
N ASN A 292 -29.90 -16.06 12.32
CA ASN A 292 -30.56 -16.43 13.56
C ASN A 292 -29.66 -16.16 14.78
N ASP A 293 -30.25 -16.13 15.99
CA ASP A 293 -29.53 -15.81 17.24
C ASP A 293 -28.33 -16.74 17.51
N SER A 294 -28.42 -18.02 17.14
CA SER A 294 -27.38 -19.01 17.38
C SER A 294 -26.14 -18.83 16.49
N SER A 295 -26.30 -18.28 15.28
CA SER A 295 -25.18 -18.11 14.34
C SER A 295 -24.61 -16.69 14.33
N ASN A 296 -25.44 -15.67 14.59
CA ASN A 296 -25.07 -14.25 14.56
C ASN A 296 -23.74 -13.96 15.29
N ALA A 297 -23.57 -14.46 16.52
CA ALA A 297 -22.38 -14.18 17.33
C ALA A 297 -21.07 -14.75 16.74
N SER A 298 -21.16 -15.76 15.88
CA SER A 298 -20.01 -16.48 15.30
C SER A 298 -19.79 -16.20 13.81
N SER A 299 -20.60 -15.33 13.21
CA SER A 299 -20.54 -14.99 11.79
C SER A 299 -20.19 -13.51 11.56
N ILE A 300 -19.48 -13.24 10.48
CA ILE A 300 -19.45 -11.92 9.82
C ILE A 300 -20.46 -11.96 8.67
N ILE A 301 -21.20 -10.88 8.46
CA ILE A 301 -22.37 -10.85 7.56
C ILE A 301 -22.11 -9.82 6.47
N ILE A 302 -22.19 -10.24 5.20
CA ILE A 302 -21.96 -9.39 4.03
C ILE A 302 -23.21 -9.35 3.15
N GLU A 303 -23.77 -8.16 2.99
CA GLU A 303 -24.90 -7.86 2.12
C GLU A 303 -24.43 -7.45 0.72
N HIS A 304 -24.98 -8.07 -0.32
CA HIS A 304 -24.67 -7.75 -1.72
C HIS A 304 -25.87 -7.05 -2.36
N SER A 305 -25.66 -5.83 -2.87
CA SER A 305 -26.70 -5.08 -3.58
C SER A 305 -27.09 -5.78 -4.86
N ASN A 306 -28.39 -5.93 -5.09
CA ASN A 306 -28.90 -6.30 -6.40
C ASN A 306 -28.66 -5.16 -7.40
N SER A 307 -28.67 -5.50 -8.69
CA SER A 307 -28.64 -4.56 -9.82
C SER A 307 -30.01 -4.40 -10.50
N GLY A 308 -31.01 -5.17 -10.05
CA GLY A 308 -32.37 -5.17 -10.57
C GLY A 308 -33.35 -5.72 -9.54
N GLY A 309 -34.64 -5.44 -9.75
CA GLY A 309 -35.72 -5.87 -8.87
C GLY A 309 -36.28 -7.28 -9.19
N PRO A 310 -37.44 -7.65 -8.61
CA PRO A 310 -38.02 -8.99 -8.76
C PRO A 310 -38.43 -9.31 -10.20
N GLU A 311 -38.86 -8.32 -10.98
CA GLU A 311 -39.23 -8.50 -12.40
C GLU A 311 -38.05 -8.94 -13.28
N GLN A 312 -36.82 -8.69 -12.81
CA GLN A 312 -35.58 -9.05 -13.49
C GLN A 312 -34.91 -10.26 -12.85
N ASP A 313 -35.60 -10.94 -11.94
CA ASP A 313 -35.08 -12.07 -11.16
C ASP A 313 -33.91 -11.67 -10.25
N TRP A 314 -34.00 -10.51 -9.58
CA TRP A 314 -33.01 -10.06 -8.59
C TRP A 314 -31.54 -10.26 -9.04
N PRO A 315 -31.12 -9.73 -10.19
CA PRO A 315 -29.75 -9.91 -10.67
C PRO A 315 -28.77 -9.19 -9.73
N ILE A 316 -27.52 -9.64 -9.72
CA ILE A 316 -26.42 -8.99 -9.02
C ILE A 316 -25.34 -8.70 -10.05
N ALA A 317 -24.86 -7.45 -10.09
CA ALA A 317 -23.79 -7.06 -10.99
C ALA A 317 -22.50 -7.82 -10.65
N GLU A 318 -21.74 -8.22 -11.69
CA GLU A 318 -20.49 -8.97 -11.54
C GLU A 318 -19.48 -8.26 -10.63
N ALA A 319 -19.41 -6.93 -10.68
CA ALA A 319 -18.58 -6.12 -9.80
C ALA A 319 -18.93 -6.34 -8.31
N THR A 320 -20.22 -6.31 -7.97
CA THR A 320 -20.70 -6.59 -6.60
C THR A 320 -20.35 -8.02 -6.16
N ILE A 321 -20.55 -9.00 -7.05
CA ILE A 321 -20.24 -10.41 -6.77
C ILE A 321 -18.74 -10.56 -6.45
N LYS A 322 -17.88 -10.03 -7.33
CA LYS A 322 -16.42 -10.14 -7.16
C LYS A 322 -15.92 -9.36 -5.95
N ARG A 323 -16.37 -8.12 -5.74
CA ARG A 323 -15.91 -7.32 -4.59
C ARG A 323 -16.31 -7.97 -3.26
N GLY A 324 -17.54 -8.49 -3.16
CA GLY A 324 -17.97 -9.22 -1.98
C GLY A 324 -17.20 -10.51 -1.71
N ALA A 325 -16.82 -11.24 -2.77
CA ALA A 325 -15.95 -12.40 -2.69
C ALA A 325 -14.53 -12.05 -2.20
N GLN A 326 -13.95 -10.97 -2.74
CA GLN A 326 -12.64 -10.45 -2.32
C GLN A 326 -12.67 -9.98 -0.86
N LEU A 327 -13.73 -9.29 -0.44
CA LEU A 327 -13.94 -8.87 0.95
C LEU A 327 -14.00 -10.09 1.88
N ALA A 328 -14.72 -11.15 1.49
CA ALA A 328 -14.77 -12.37 2.28
C ALA A 328 -13.39 -13.04 2.40
N ALA A 329 -12.61 -13.07 1.33
CA ALA A 329 -11.24 -13.57 1.35
C ALA A 329 -10.33 -12.75 2.28
N GLU A 330 -10.42 -11.41 2.24
CA GLU A 330 -9.71 -10.51 3.15
C GLU A 330 -10.06 -10.82 4.62
N LEU A 331 -11.34 -10.95 4.92
CA LEU A 331 -11.84 -11.28 6.26
C LEU A 331 -11.39 -12.67 6.72
N CYS A 332 -11.42 -13.67 5.84
CA CYS A 332 -10.92 -15.01 6.14
C CYS A 332 -9.42 -14.99 6.50
N ALA A 333 -8.61 -14.24 5.77
CA ALA A 333 -7.18 -14.13 6.02
C ALA A 333 -6.89 -13.36 7.32
N VAL A 334 -7.58 -12.22 7.56
CA VAL A 334 -7.41 -11.40 8.77
C VAL A 334 -7.81 -12.15 10.05
N HIS A 335 -8.91 -12.89 9.99
CA HIS A 335 -9.44 -13.60 11.16
C HIS A 335 -8.93 -15.04 11.27
N GLY A 336 -8.01 -15.48 10.40
CA GLY A 336 -7.42 -16.81 10.44
C GLY A 336 -8.44 -17.94 10.22
N LEU A 337 -9.46 -17.70 9.39
CA LEU A 337 -10.53 -18.68 9.10
C LEU A 337 -10.10 -19.73 8.06
N GLY A 338 -8.96 -19.53 7.40
CA GLY A 338 -8.47 -20.36 6.30
C GLY A 338 -9.03 -19.94 4.94
N ARG A 339 -8.60 -20.66 3.89
CA ARG A 339 -9.03 -20.40 2.50
C ARG A 339 -10.57 -20.53 2.38
N PRO A 340 -11.26 -19.61 1.69
CA PRO A 340 -12.72 -19.67 1.54
C PRO A 340 -13.22 -21.02 0.99
N GLU A 341 -14.08 -21.67 1.76
CA GLU A 341 -14.66 -22.96 1.46
C GLU A 341 -16.10 -23.00 1.99
N TYR A 342 -17.05 -23.22 1.08
CA TYR A 342 -18.47 -23.27 1.41
C TYR A 342 -18.78 -24.48 2.29
N GLY A 343 -19.57 -24.27 3.35
CA GLY A 343 -19.86 -25.28 4.36
C GLY A 343 -18.79 -25.42 5.45
N VAL A 344 -17.64 -24.74 5.31
CA VAL A 344 -16.57 -24.73 6.32
C VAL A 344 -16.45 -23.36 6.98
N ASN A 345 -16.07 -22.34 6.22
CA ASN A 345 -15.90 -20.96 6.69
C ASN A 345 -16.70 -19.93 5.87
N ILE A 346 -17.37 -20.36 4.80
CA ILE A 346 -18.37 -19.57 4.05
C ILE A 346 -19.72 -20.29 4.14
N ASP A 347 -20.80 -19.55 4.36
CA ASP A 347 -22.17 -20.07 4.31
C ASP A 347 -23.17 -19.05 3.77
N ASP A 348 -24.42 -19.50 3.60
CA ASP A 348 -25.54 -18.72 3.10
C ASP A 348 -26.56 -18.45 4.20
N HIS A 349 -27.30 -17.34 4.12
CA HIS A 349 -28.34 -17.04 5.10
C HIS A 349 -29.37 -18.18 5.23
N ARG A 350 -29.78 -18.81 4.11
CA ARG A 350 -30.69 -19.96 4.14
C ARG A 350 -30.17 -21.19 4.89
N ASP A 351 -28.87 -21.27 5.19
CA ASP A 351 -28.29 -22.33 6.01
C ASP A 351 -28.62 -22.14 7.51
N HIS A 352 -29.09 -20.94 7.88
CA HIS A 352 -29.45 -20.55 9.26
C HIS A 352 -30.94 -20.30 9.46
N SER A 353 -31.65 -19.89 8.42
CA SER A 353 -33.03 -19.41 8.52
C SER A 353 -33.86 -19.89 7.34
N ALA A 354 -35.17 -20.08 7.53
CA ALA A 354 -36.09 -20.32 6.42
C ALA A 354 -36.27 -19.03 5.60
N THR A 355 -35.47 -18.86 4.53
CA THR A 355 -35.45 -17.66 3.69
C THR A 355 -35.00 -17.98 2.26
N ALA A 356 -35.37 -17.11 1.31
CA ALA A 356 -34.85 -17.16 -0.06
C ALA A 356 -33.46 -16.52 -0.20
N CYS A 357 -33.01 -15.75 0.79
CA CYS A 357 -31.67 -15.15 0.81
C CYS A 357 -30.57 -16.23 0.91
N PRO A 358 -29.45 -16.14 0.18
CA PRO A 358 -28.96 -15.02 -0.62
C PRO A 358 -29.32 -15.08 -2.11
N TYR A 359 -30.42 -15.75 -2.44
CA TYR A 359 -30.91 -15.91 -3.80
C TYR A 359 -29.82 -16.46 -4.72
N HIS A 360 -29.51 -15.78 -5.82
CA HIS A 360 -28.56 -16.28 -6.81
C HIS A 360 -27.10 -16.46 -6.35
N LEU A 361 -26.71 -15.96 -5.16
CA LEU A 361 -25.38 -16.26 -4.58
C LEU A 361 -25.31 -17.65 -3.95
N ALA A 362 -26.46 -18.25 -3.67
CA ALA A 362 -26.55 -19.43 -2.84
C ALA A 362 -26.01 -20.69 -3.52
N SER A 363 -25.55 -21.69 -2.77
CA SER A 363 -25.04 -22.94 -3.37
C SER A 363 -26.00 -23.58 -4.37
N GLY A 364 -25.50 -23.93 -5.56
CA GLY A 364 -26.33 -24.42 -6.68
C GLY A 364 -27.03 -23.36 -7.52
N GLU A 365 -26.88 -22.07 -7.17
CA GLU A 365 -27.46 -20.95 -7.93
C GLU A 365 -26.44 -20.27 -8.86
N LYS A 366 -26.94 -19.37 -9.72
CA LYS A 366 -26.23 -18.74 -10.85
C LYS A 366 -24.87 -18.14 -10.52
N TYR A 367 -24.71 -17.49 -9.36
CA TYR A 367 -23.51 -16.72 -9.02
C TYR A 367 -22.60 -17.42 -8.02
N HIS A 368 -23.00 -18.57 -7.47
CA HIS A 368 -22.24 -19.29 -6.46
C HIS A 368 -20.81 -19.57 -6.89
N GLN A 369 -20.64 -20.18 -8.06
CA GLN A 369 -19.33 -20.61 -8.52
C GLN A 369 -18.42 -19.42 -8.84
N LEU A 370 -18.96 -18.35 -9.43
CA LEU A 370 -18.23 -17.12 -9.70
C LEU A 370 -17.71 -16.49 -8.40
N TRP A 371 -18.59 -16.39 -7.40
CA TRP A 371 -18.24 -15.84 -6.09
C TRP A 371 -17.18 -16.71 -5.40
N MET A 372 -17.37 -18.04 -5.35
CA MET A 372 -16.43 -18.94 -4.68
C MET A 372 -15.06 -18.95 -5.36
N ASN A 373 -15.01 -18.99 -6.69
CA ASN A 373 -13.77 -18.94 -7.46
C ASN A 373 -13.01 -17.64 -7.19
N GLU A 374 -13.71 -16.50 -7.18
CA GLU A 374 -13.08 -15.21 -6.92
C GLU A 374 -12.58 -15.10 -5.47
N ALA A 375 -13.35 -15.57 -4.49
CA ALA A 375 -12.94 -15.54 -3.09
C ALA A 375 -11.69 -16.40 -2.88
N GLN A 376 -11.66 -17.59 -3.46
CA GLN A 376 -10.51 -18.49 -3.40
C GLN A 376 -9.28 -17.92 -4.12
N ARG A 377 -9.45 -17.44 -5.36
CA ARG A 377 -8.38 -16.80 -6.14
C ARG A 377 -7.80 -15.59 -5.42
N TRP A 378 -8.65 -14.75 -4.84
CA TRP A 378 -8.22 -13.57 -4.11
C TRP A 378 -7.52 -13.94 -2.80
N TYR A 379 -8.04 -14.92 -2.07
CA TYR A 379 -7.37 -15.44 -0.88
C TYR A 379 -5.99 -15.96 -1.22
N ASP A 380 -5.86 -16.78 -2.27
CA ASP A 380 -4.57 -17.29 -2.72
C ASP A 380 -3.64 -16.15 -3.10
N LEU A 381 -4.12 -15.12 -3.81
CA LEU A 381 -3.32 -13.95 -4.16
C LEU A 381 -2.81 -13.17 -2.93
N ILE A 382 -3.67 -12.96 -1.94
CA ILE A 382 -3.30 -12.17 -0.75
C ILE A 382 -2.62 -13.01 0.33
N THR A 383 -2.57 -14.34 0.19
CA THR A 383 -1.93 -15.25 1.16
C THR A 383 -0.74 -16.02 0.61
N GLN A 384 -0.53 -16.05 -0.70
CA GLN A 384 0.69 -16.60 -1.29
C GLN A 384 1.90 -15.80 -0.82
N PRO A 385 3.00 -16.49 -0.44
CA PRO A 385 4.29 -15.84 -0.33
C PRO A 385 4.62 -15.27 -1.70
N GLN A 386 4.79 -13.96 -1.80
CA GLN A 386 5.33 -13.35 -3.00
C GLN A 386 6.74 -13.94 -3.20
N GLU A 387 6.89 -14.89 -4.13
CA GLU A 387 8.21 -15.22 -4.66
C GLU A 387 8.75 -13.94 -5.30
N ASP A 388 10.03 -13.62 -5.05
CA ASP A 388 10.73 -12.54 -5.72
C ASP A 388 10.93 -12.90 -7.20
N SER A 389 9.84 -12.84 -7.96
CA SER A 389 9.87 -12.58 -9.37
C SER A 389 9.63 -11.08 -9.51
N PHE A 390 10.70 -10.32 -9.75
CA PHE A 390 10.61 -8.94 -10.21
C PHE A 390 9.88 -8.96 -11.56
N MET A 391 8.53 -8.87 -11.50
CA MET A 391 7.60 -9.29 -12.55
C MET A 391 7.77 -10.80 -12.86
N PRO A 392 6.73 -11.63 -13.09
CA PRO A 392 6.97 -12.74 -14.00
C PRO A 392 7.55 -12.08 -15.25
N ALA A 393 8.71 -12.54 -15.74
CA ALA A 393 9.16 -12.14 -17.06
C ALA A 393 7.92 -12.30 -17.93
N LEU A 394 7.36 -11.17 -18.39
CA LEU A 394 6.16 -11.18 -19.20
C LEU A 394 6.48 -12.20 -20.30
N ASN A 395 5.53 -13.06 -20.69
CA ASN A 395 5.85 -13.94 -21.81
C ASN A 395 6.22 -13.05 -23.02
N ASP A 396 6.90 -13.59 -24.03
CA ASP A 396 7.40 -12.75 -25.12
C ASP A 396 6.31 -11.88 -25.79
N ASN A 397 5.05 -12.30 -25.77
CA ASN A 397 3.93 -11.51 -26.26
C ASN A 397 3.60 -10.35 -25.31
N ASP A 398 3.55 -10.60 -24.02
CA ASP A 398 3.29 -9.57 -23.01
C ASP A 398 4.47 -8.59 -22.87
N GLN A 399 5.73 -9.03 -23.08
CA GLN A 399 6.89 -8.13 -23.15
C GLN A 399 6.84 -7.25 -24.40
N ARG A 400 6.48 -7.83 -25.55
CA ARG A 400 6.29 -7.08 -26.78
C ARG A 400 5.13 -6.09 -26.64
N GLU A 401 4.05 -6.47 -25.99
CA GLU A 401 2.90 -5.59 -25.78
C GLU A 401 3.21 -4.49 -24.76
N LEU A 402 3.89 -4.80 -23.66
CA LEU A 402 4.34 -3.78 -22.71
C LEU A 402 5.34 -2.83 -23.36
N LEU A 403 6.32 -3.34 -24.10
CA LEU A 403 7.27 -2.50 -24.84
C LEU A 403 6.55 -1.65 -25.90
N ARG A 404 5.52 -2.20 -26.56
CA ARG A 404 4.68 -1.46 -27.52
C ARG A 404 3.89 -0.35 -26.81
N LEU A 405 3.30 -0.64 -25.65
CA LEU A 405 2.54 0.32 -24.85
C LEU A 405 3.43 1.41 -24.27
N VAL A 406 4.61 1.07 -23.76
CA VAL A 406 5.60 2.02 -23.23
C VAL A 406 6.19 2.87 -24.35
N LYS A 407 6.50 2.29 -25.52
CA LYS A 407 6.92 3.06 -26.70
C LYS A 407 5.81 3.95 -27.23
N LYS A 408 4.57 3.49 -27.23
CA LYS A 408 3.40 4.30 -27.60
C LYS A 408 3.20 5.45 -26.61
N LEU A 409 3.25 5.17 -25.31
CA LEU A 409 3.13 6.17 -24.27
C LEU A 409 4.28 7.18 -24.32
N SER A 410 5.52 6.70 -24.51
CA SER A 410 6.68 7.56 -24.72
C SER A 410 6.49 8.42 -25.96
N HIS A 411 6.08 7.87 -27.10
CA HIS A 411 5.83 8.60 -28.34
C HIS A 411 4.73 9.66 -28.17
N GLU A 412 3.62 9.33 -27.50
CA GLU A 412 2.53 10.28 -27.19
C GLU A 412 2.96 11.39 -26.21
N ILE A 413 3.99 11.14 -25.40
CA ILE A 413 4.55 12.08 -24.41
C ILE A 413 5.75 12.87 -24.97
N SER A 414 6.47 12.34 -25.96
CA SER A 414 7.80 12.86 -26.35
C SER A 414 7.94 13.31 -27.80
N ASP A 415 7.02 13.00 -28.71
CA ASP A 415 7.08 13.55 -30.09
C ASP A 415 6.21 14.81 -30.23
N PRO A 416 6.71 15.85 -30.93
CA PRO A 416 5.94 17.06 -31.19
C PRO A 416 4.76 16.74 -32.13
N PHE A 417 3.54 17.08 -31.69
CA PHE A 417 2.34 16.98 -32.50
C PHE A 417 2.09 18.33 -33.18
N ASP A 418 2.19 18.34 -34.51
CA ASP A 418 1.81 19.49 -35.33
C ASP A 418 0.39 19.27 -35.89
N SER A 419 -0.48 20.28 -35.77
CA SER A 419 -1.86 20.15 -36.21
C SER A 419 -1.94 19.95 -37.73
N ARG A 420 -2.67 18.91 -38.18
CA ARG A 420 -2.82 18.59 -39.61
C ARG A 420 -3.46 19.73 -40.42
N TYR A 421 -4.26 20.57 -39.76
CA TYR A 421 -4.91 21.73 -40.35
C TYR A 421 -3.90 22.86 -40.61
N ASP A 422 -3.01 23.12 -39.66
CA ASP A 422 -1.97 24.14 -39.82
C ASP A 422 -0.90 23.69 -40.83
N LEU A 423 -0.56 22.41 -40.88
CA LEU A 423 0.33 21.88 -41.91
C LEU A 423 -0.25 22.01 -43.33
N GLU A 424 -1.58 21.88 -43.51
CA GLU A 424 -2.23 22.12 -44.82
C GLU A 424 -2.25 23.61 -45.18
N ARG A 425 -2.48 24.50 -44.20
CA ARG A 425 -2.41 25.96 -44.39
C ARG A 425 -1.00 26.42 -44.71
N LEU A 426 0.02 25.85 -44.04
CA LEU A 426 1.43 26.08 -44.33
C LEU A 426 1.77 25.66 -45.76
N ARG A 427 1.32 24.47 -46.21
CA ARG A 427 1.52 24.00 -47.59
C ARG A 427 0.88 24.90 -48.64
N ARG A 428 -0.23 25.57 -48.31
CA ARG A 428 -0.90 26.55 -49.18
C ARG A 428 -0.28 27.95 -49.10
N GLY A 429 0.71 28.16 -48.23
CA GLY A 429 1.35 29.46 -48.00
C GLY A 429 0.47 30.45 -47.23
N GLU A 430 -0.55 29.97 -46.54
CA GLU A 430 -1.51 30.82 -45.80
C GLU A 430 -0.98 31.23 -44.41
N ILE A 431 0.04 30.52 -43.89
CA ILE A 431 0.73 30.79 -42.62
C ILE A 431 2.23 30.50 -42.77
N GLY A 432 3.07 31.11 -41.93
CA GLY A 432 4.50 30.81 -41.81
C GLY A 432 4.80 29.65 -40.85
N GLU A 433 6.02 29.10 -40.89
CA GLU A 433 6.44 27.96 -40.05
C GLU A 433 6.32 28.25 -38.55
N GLY A 434 6.56 29.49 -38.11
CA GLY A 434 6.42 29.91 -36.71
C GLY A 434 4.98 30.07 -36.22
N GLU A 435 3.99 29.92 -37.11
CA GLU A 435 2.55 30.02 -36.81
C GLU A 435 1.87 28.64 -36.77
N VAL A 436 2.62 27.56 -37.04
CA VAL A 436 2.13 26.19 -36.89
C VAL A 436 1.99 25.86 -35.42
N PHE A 437 0.81 25.39 -35.01
CA PHE A 437 0.61 24.93 -33.65
C PHE A 437 1.53 23.74 -33.34
N SER A 438 2.38 23.90 -32.33
CA SER A 438 3.34 22.90 -31.89
C SER A 438 3.18 22.66 -30.39
N ASP A 439 2.60 21.53 -30.03
CA ASP A 439 2.39 21.06 -28.65
C ASP A 439 2.30 19.52 -28.65
N THR A 440 1.98 18.87 -27.53
CA THR A 440 1.65 17.44 -27.48
C THR A 440 0.22 17.18 -27.95
N ALA A 441 -0.09 15.96 -28.40
CA ALA A 441 -1.47 15.60 -28.78
C ALA A 441 -2.46 15.76 -27.62
N ILE A 442 -2.02 15.55 -26.38
CA ILE A 442 -2.79 15.80 -25.16
C ILE A 442 -2.95 17.32 -24.92
N GLY A 443 -1.89 18.11 -25.10
CA GLY A 443 -1.95 19.58 -25.06
C GLY A 443 -2.96 20.14 -26.08
N TYR A 444 -2.94 19.62 -27.30
CA TYR A 444 -3.93 19.95 -28.34
C TYR A 444 -5.36 19.59 -27.94
N ALA A 445 -5.59 18.42 -27.33
CA ALA A 445 -6.91 18.00 -26.88
C ALA A 445 -7.43 18.88 -25.72
N LEU A 446 -6.58 19.22 -24.76
CA LEU A 446 -6.92 20.12 -23.64
C LEU A 446 -7.18 21.55 -24.12
N GLU A 447 -6.41 22.03 -25.10
CA GLU A 447 -6.63 23.34 -25.71
C GLU A 447 -7.94 23.37 -26.50
N ALA A 448 -8.27 22.29 -27.23
CA ALA A 448 -9.53 22.14 -27.93
C ALA A 448 -10.73 22.12 -26.95
N ASP A 449 -10.60 21.42 -25.83
CA ASP A 449 -11.60 21.40 -24.75
C ASP A 449 -11.84 22.80 -24.18
N ARG A 450 -10.76 23.53 -23.85
CA ARG A 450 -10.84 24.93 -23.37
C ARG A 450 -11.51 25.87 -24.38
N LYS A 451 -11.24 25.72 -25.67
CA LYS A 451 -11.89 26.52 -26.73
C LYS A 451 -13.36 26.14 -26.90
N LEU A 452 -13.71 24.87 -26.71
CA LEU A 452 -15.09 24.40 -26.74
C LEU A 452 -15.89 24.97 -25.56
N GLU A 453 -15.29 25.01 -24.37
CA GLU A 453 -15.86 25.65 -23.19
C GLU A 453 -16.11 27.15 -23.42
N ASP A 454 -15.15 27.89 -24.01
CA ASP A 454 -15.32 29.31 -24.36
C ASP A 454 -16.42 29.53 -25.41
N MET A 455 -16.52 28.66 -26.42
CA MET A 455 -17.61 28.70 -27.39
C MET A 455 -18.98 28.51 -26.73
N HIS A 456 -19.10 27.56 -25.80
CA HIS A 456 -20.33 27.31 -25.06
C HIS A 456 -20.68 28.46 -24.11
N ALA A 457 -19.69 29.02 -23.41
CA ALA A 457 -19.89 30.05 -22.41
C ALA A 457 -20.17 31.43 -23.03
N ASN A 458 -19.51 31.77 -24.14
CA ASN A 458 -19.46 33.15 -24.64
C ASN A 458 -19.96 33.30 -26.08
N MET A 459 -19.57 32.43 -27.01
CA MET A 459 -19.89 32.62 -28.44
C MET A 459 -21.31 32.18 -28.82
N LEU A 460 -21.77 31.02 -28.34
CA LEU A 460 -23.12 30.53 -28.64
C LEU A 460 -24.22 31.45 -28.12
N PRO A 461 -24.15 31.99 -26.87
CA PRO A 461 -25.10 32.99 -26.41
C PRO A 461 -25.12 34.23 -27.30
N PHE A 462 -23.95 34.75 -27.69
CA PHE A 462 -23.86 35.91 -28.57
C PHE A 462 -24.49 35.67 -29.96
N ILE A 463 -24.27 34.49 -30.55
CA ILE A 463 -24.90 34.10 -31.82
C ILE A 463 -26.42 33.98 -31.67
N ALA A 464 -26.89 33.39 -30.58
CA ALA A 464 -28.33 33.26 -30.30
C ALA A 464 -29.00 34.64 -30.16
N ASP A 465 -28.37 35.56 -29.43
CA ASP A 465 -28.84 36.94 -29.28
C ASP A 465 -28.91 37.65 -30.63
N THR A 466 -27.85 37.54 -31.44
CA THR A 466 -27.79 38.14 -32.79
C THR A 466 -28.88 37.58 -33.71
N LEU A 467 -29.13 36.26 -33.68
CA LEU A 467 -30.19 35.63 -34.48
C LEU A 467 -31.59 36.03 -33.99
N SER A 468 -31.77 36.22 -32.69
CA SER A 468 -33.00 36.74 -32.09
C SER A 468 -33.29 38.15 -32.60
N ASP A 469 -32.27 39.03 -32.59
CA ASP A 469 -32.38 40.40 -33.09
C ASP A 469 -32.74 40.44 -34.58
N ILE A 470 -32.11 39.58 -35.40
CA ILE A 470 -32.45 39.43 -36.83
C ILE A 470 -33.89 38.94 -36.99
N SER A 471 -34.34 37.96 -36.19
CA SER A 471 -35.73 37.47 -36.24
C SER A 471 -36.74 38.57 -35.94
N VAL A 472 -36.46 39.40 -34.92
CA VAL A 472 -37.31 40.55 -34.56
C VAL A 472 -37.36 41.56 -35.70
N ALA A 473 -36.22 41.88 -36.31
CA ALA A 473 -36.16 42.80 -37.45
C ALA A 473 -36.95 42.27 -38.67
N LEU A 474 -36.83 40.99 -39.00
CA LEU A 474 -37.55 40.36 -40.09
C LEU A 474 -39.08 40.37 -39.86
N ARG A 475 -39.55 40.09 -38.64
CA ARG A 475 -40.99 40.17 -38.31
C ARG A 475 -41.55 41.58 -38.49
N LYS A 476 -40.77 42.61 -38.13
CA LYS A 476 -41.15 44.01 -38.37
C LYS A 476 -41.27 44.31 -39.86
N ILE A 477 -40.34 43.82 -40.69
CA ILE A 477 -40.38 44.00 -42.15
C ILE A 477 -41.61 43.31 -42.76
N VAL A 478 -41.89 42.06 -42.38
CA VAL A 478 -43.05 41.31 -42.87
C VAL A 478 -44.36 42.00 -42.48
N SER A 479 -44.48 42.44 -41.22
CA SER A 479 -45.65 43.20 -40.76
C SER A 479 -45.84 44.51 -41.54
N LEU A 480 -44.77 45.24 -41.85
CA LEU A 480 -44.83 46.44 -42.69
C LEU A 480 -45.28 46.12 -44.12
N GLN A 481 -44.82 45.02 -44.71
CA GLN A 481 -45.25 44.58 -46.05
C GLN A 481 -46.73 44.17 -46.09
N GLU A 482 -47.23 43.46 -45.08
CA GLU A 482 -48.65 43.13 -44.96
C GLU A 482 -49.51 44.38 -44.83
N THR A 483 -49.07 45.35 -44.02
CA THR A 483 -49.76 46.64 -43.86
C THR A 483 -49.76 47.45 -45.15
N MET A 484 -48.71 47.35 -45.97
CA MET A 484 -48.64 47.98 -47.29
C MET A 484 -49.52 47.27 -48.32
N ASN A 485 -49.59 45.94 -48.33
CA ASN A 485 -50.46 45.18 -49.23
C ASN A 485 -51.95 45.42 -48.95
N VAL A 486 -52.34 45.59 -47.69
CA VAL A 486 -53.72 46.01 -47.32
C VAL A 486 -54.05 47.41 -47.86
N LYS A 487 -53.09 48.33 -47.92
CA LYS A 487 -53.28 49.67 -48.52
C LYS A 487 -53.37 49.65 -50.06
N VAL A 488 -52.79 48.66 -50.73
CA VAL A 488 -52.85 48.54 -52.20
C VAL A 488 -54.12 47.78 -52.65
N GLY A 489 -54.60 46.82 -51.85
CA GLY A 489 -55.86 46.09 -52.10
C GLY A 489 -57.14 46.94 -51.92
N GLY A 490 -57.06 48.07 -51.22
CA GLY A 490 -58.19 48.97 -50.98
C GLY A 490 -58.44 50.04 -52.07
N ARG A 491 -57.88 49.89 -53.28
CA ARG A 491 -58.10 50.82 -54.42
C ARG A 491 -58.86 50.21 -55.61
N HIS A 492 -59.57 49.12 -55.39
CA HIS A 492 -60.55 48.60 -56.34
C HIS A 492 -61.90 48.38 -55.64
N GLU A 493 -62.55 49.48 -55.30
CA GLU A 493 -64.02 49.63 -55.32
C GLU A 493 -64.37 50.93 -56.04
#